data_AF-A0A0X8KAJ6-F1
#
_entry.id   AF-A0A0X8KAJ6-F1
#
_cell.length_a   1.000
_cell.length_b   1.000
_cell.length_c   1.000
_cell.angle_alpha   90.00
_cell.angle_beta   90.00
_cell.angle_gamma   90.00
#
_symmetry.space_group_name_H-M   'P 1'
#
loop_
_entity.id
_entity.type
_entity.pdbx_description
1 polymer ?
#
loop_
_entity_poly.entity_id
_entity_poly.type
_entity_poly.pdbx_seq_one_letter_code
_entity_poly.pdbx_strand_id
1 'polypeptide(L)'
;MATITQMTSAASSIYRSLYAGNSRTDATRAIFGGPMQRQGNSSLYAAQYRGQDSSAEELSSILAIANQAAKLRKTYAETSSKFYAEYDGNMKDLRKAARAVENTDFKFSRSDITTNADGSRSYSDRLKSAISDVKDLVSKYNETSDFLRENKELGKGVQALSSEFSDTTYMAGSYAKMGISVDGATGKLRVNENLLADALIDSPARSEAILGRGGLAGRADHHAEAAQFSRRSVIPTMEQAIGGQLSYASNILNGRSLPTMSRYSNMLNLFSIYV
;
A
#
# COMPACT_ATOMS: atom_id res chain seq x y z
N MET A 1 -4.32 -10.86 0.47
CA MET A 1 -4.91 -9.70 -0.22
C MET A 1 -4.28 -9.60 -1.60
N ALA A 2 -4.98 -9.08 -2.61
CA ALA A 2 -4.37 -8.86 -3.91
C ALA A 2 -3.33 -7.73 -3.82
N THR A 3 -2.13 -7.92 -4.35
CA THR A 3 -1.10 -6.88 -4.35
C THR A 3 -1.44 -5.80 -5.36
N ILE A 4 -0.92 -4.59 -5.18
CA ILE A 4 -1.14 -3.52 -6.16
C ILE A 4 -0.59 -3.91 -7.53
N THR A 5 0.51 -4.67 -7.58
CA THR A 5 1.04 -5.27 -8.80
C THR A 5 0.07 -6.25 -9.47
N GLN A 6 -0.65 -7.07 -8.70
CA GLN A 6 -1.71 -7.94 -9.23
C GLN A 6 -2.88 -7.11 -9.76
N MET A 7 -3.23 -6.00 -9.11
CA MET A 7 -4.26 -5.08 -9.58
C MET A 7 -3.84 -4.37 -10.90
N THR A 8 -2.58 -3.95 -11.02
CA THR A 8 -2.03 -3.38 -12.26
C THR A 8 -2.06 -4.37 -13.42
N SER A 9 -1.74 -5.63 -13.14
CA SER A 9 -1.78 -6.71 -14.13
C SER A 9 -3.21 -6.99 -14.59
N ALA A 10 -4.17 -7.01 -13.65
CA ALA A 10 -5.59 -7.14 -13.96
C ALA A 10 -6.13 -5.96 -14.80
N ALA A 11 -5.73 -4.73 -14.47
CA ALA A 11 -6.06 -3.54 -15.25
C ALA A 11 -5.51 -3.63 -16.69
N SER A 12 -4.27 -4.09 -16.83
CA SER A 12 -3.63 -4.30 -18.14
C SER A 12 -4.34 -5.37 -18.97
N SER A 13 -4.81 -6.46 -18.34
CA SER A 13 -5.61 -7.48 -19.04
C SER A 13 -6.98 -6.96 -19.48
N ILE A 14 -7.63 -6.13 -18.65
CA ILE A 14 -8.89 -5.44 -19.00
C ILE A 14 -8.68 -4.49 -20.18
N TYR A 15 -7.57 -3.75 -20.20
CA TYR A 15 -7.26 -2.87 -21.32
C TYR A 15 -7.00 -3.66 -22.62
N ARG A 16 -6.26 -4.78 -22.52
CA ARG A 16 -6.02 -5.67 -23.66
C ARG A 16 -7.31 -6.29 -24.17
N SER A 17 -8.26 -6.69 -23.33
CA SER A 17 -9.55 -7.24 -23.79
C SER A 17 -10.40 -6.18 -24.50
N LEU A 18 -10.36 -4.92 -24.05
CA LEU A 18 -11.01 -3.79 -24.74
C LEU A 18 -10.42 -3.52 -26.13
N TYR A 19 -9.13 -3.79 -26.34
CA TYR A 19 -8.44 -3.58 -27.63
C TYR A 19 -8.35 -4.83 -28.51
N ALA A 20 -8.38 -6.03 -27.93
CA ALA A 20 -8.38 -7.30 -28.66
C ALA A 20 -9.75 -7.56 -29.31
N GLY A 21 -10.84 -7.03 -28.75
CA GLY A 21 -12.16 -6.95 -29.38
C GLY A 21 -12.26 -5.93 -30.52
N ASN A 22 -11.17 -5.67 -31.26
CA ASN A 22 -11.17 -4.82 -32.45
C ASN A 22 -11.75 -5.53 -33.71
N SER A 23 -12.69 -6.45 -33.53
CA SER A 23 -13.71 -6.78 -34.54
C SER A 23 -14.69 -5.62 -34.78
N ARG A 24 -14.48 -4.45 -34.15
CA ARG A 24 -15.16 -3.19 -34.46
C ARG A 24 -15.11 -2.84 -35.94
N THR A 25 -14.02 -3.19 -36.64
CA THR A 25 -13.90 -3.00 -38.09
C THR A 25 -14.84 -3.93 -38.86
N ASP A 26 -15.16 -5.12 -38.35
CA ASP A 26 -16.03 -6.08 -39.01
C ASP A 26 -17.51 -5.84 -38.68
N ALA A 27 -17.85 -5.41 -37.46
CA ALA A 27 -19.22 -5.06 -37.08
C ALA A 27 -19.72 -3.79 -37.78
N THR A 28 -18.88 -2.75 -37.91
CA THR A 28 -19.24 -1.58 -38.74
C THR A 28 -19.24 -1.89 -40.22
N ARG A 29 -18.40 -2.83 -40.70
CA ARG A 29 -18.39 -3.25 -42.11
C ARG A 29 -19.58 -4.16 -42.47
N ALA A 30 -20.09 -4.92 -41.50
CA ALA A 30 -21.33 -5.69 -41.62
C ALA A 30 -22.59 -4.81 -41.61
N ILE A 31 -22.55 -3.65 -40.94
CA ILE A 31 -23.70 -2.74 -40.80
C ILE A 31 -23.69 -1.61 -41.85
N PHE A 32 -22.52 -1.07 -42.21
CA PHE A 32 -22.39 0.09 -43.10
C PHE A 32 -21.80 -0.22 -44.48
N GLY A 33 -21.55 -1.49 -44.80
CA GLY A 33 -21.11 -1.91 -46.14
C GLY A 33 -19.77 -1.33 -46.56
N GLY A 34 -18.67 -1.97 -46.15
CA GLY A 34 -17.39 -1.75 -46.85
C GLY A 34 -17.49 -2.19 -48.32
N PRO A 35 -16.67 -1.64 -49.24
CA PRO A 35 -16.78 -1.92 -50.67
C PRO A 35 -16.80 -3.42 -50.93
N MET A 36 -17.94 -3.89 -51.43
CA MET A 36 -18.35 -5.28 -51.48
C MET A 36 -17.66 -5.99 -52.66
N GLN A 37 -16.74 -6.91 -52.39
CA GLN A 37 -16.52 -8.02 -53.33
C GLN A 37 -17.72 -8.96 -53.18
N ARG A 38 -18.51 -9.03 -54.25
CA ARG A 38 -19.75 -9.82 -54.35
C ARG A 38 -19.51 -11.29 -53.98
N GLN A 39 -20.10 -11.75 -52.88
CA GLN A 39 -20.36 -13.17 -52.69
C GLN A 39 -21.70 -13.40 -51.99
N GLY A 40 -22.64 -13.98 -52.75
CA GLY A 40 -23.64 -14.94 -52.29
C GLY A 40 -24.65 -14.55 -51.21
N ASN A 41 -25.82 -14.07 -51.63
CA ASN A 41 -27.16 -14.50 -51.19
C ASN A 41 -27.41 -14.88 -49.70
N SER A 42 -27.00 -14.03 -48.76
CA SER A 42 -27.51 -14.09 -47.37
C SER A 42 -28.49 -12.93 -47.13
N SER A 43 -29.70 -13.26 -46.69
CA SER A 43 -30.79 -12.29 -46.49
C SER A 43 -30.35 -11.17 -45.54
N LEU A 44 -30.67 -9.92 -45.90
CA LEU A 44 -30.40 -8.73 -45.07
C LEU A 44 -30.95 -8.90 -43.64
N TYR A 45 -32.05 -9.63 -43.48
CA TYR A 45 -32.62 -10.02 -42.19
C TYR A 45 -31.70 -10.90 -41.33
N ALA A 46 -30.96 -11.85 -41.91
CA ALA A 46 -30.03 -12.69 -41.17
C ALA A 46 -28.74 -11.94 -40.77
N ALA A 47 -28.29 -11.00 -41.61
CA ALA A 47 -27.19 -10.10 -41.26
C ALA A 47 -27.58 -9.12 -40.13
N GLN A 48 -28.83 -8.65 -40.12
CA GLN A 48 -29.37 -7.76 -39.10
C GLN A 48 -29.58 -8.44 -37.74
N TYR A 49 -30.10 -9.68 -37.71
CA TYR A 49 -30.23 -10.46 -36.47
C TYR A 49 -28.87 -10.85 -35.89
N ARG A 50 -27.94 -11.33 -36.74
CA ARG A 50 -26.56 -11.59 -36.29
C ARG A 50 -25.88 -10.32 -35.79
N GLY A 51 -26.16 -9.17 -36.39
CA GLY A 51 -25.69 -7.87 -35.92
C GLY A 51 -26.28 -7.46 -34.57
N GLN A 52 -27.57 -7.72 -34.31
CA GLN A 52 -28.21 -7.44 -33.02
C GLN A 52 -27.71 -8.34 -31.88
N ASP A 53 -27.57 -9.66 -32.13
CA ASP A 53 -27.03 -10.59 -31.13
C ASP A 53 -25.55 -10.26 -30.85
N SER A 54 -24.75 -10.00 -31.88
CA SER A 54 -23.35 -9.55 -31.72
C SER A 54 -23.26 -8.22 -30.95
N SER A 55 -24.19 -7.29 -31.18
CA SER A 55 -24.22 -6.00 -30.47
C SER A 55 -24.59 -6.16 -28.99
N ALA A 56 -25.53 -7.06 -28.67
CA ALA A 56 -25.93 -7.35 -27.30
C ALA A 56 -24.81 -8.08 -26.53
N GLU A 57 -24.13 -9.03 -27.17
CA GLU A 57 -22.95 -9.70 -26.63
C GLU A 57 -21.80 -8.71 -26.40
N GLU A 58 -21.52 -7.81 -27.36
CA GLU A 58 -20.54 -6.74 -27.21
C GLU A 58 -20.89 -5.81 -26.04
N LEU A 59 -22.14 -5.36 -25.92
CA LEU A 59 -22.58 -4.53 -24.80
C LEU A 59 -22.46 -5.25 -23.45
N SER A 60 -22.81 -6.53 -23.39
CA SER A 60 -22.66 -7.35 -22.18
C SER A 60 -21.18 -7.48 -21.76
N SER A 61 -20.27 -7.63 -22.72
CA SER A 61 -18.83 -7.72 -22.48
C SER A 61 -18.24 -6.40 -21.96
N ILE A 62 -18.69 -5.26 -22.51
CA ILE A 62 -18.30 -3.92 -22.08
C ILE A 62 -18.81 -3.67 -20.65
N LEU A 63 -20.05 -4.04 -20.34
CA LEU A 63 -20.62 -3.93 -18.99
C LEU A 63 -19.88 -4.82 -17.98
N ALA A 64 -19.52 -6.05 -18.37
CA ALA A 64 -18.73 -6.95 -17.53
C ALA A 64 -17.35 -6.35 -17.21
N ILE A 65 -16.66 -5.80 -18.22
CA ILE A 65 -15.38 -5.12 -18.08
C ILE A 65 -15.51 -3.87 -17.19
N ALA A 66 -16.57 -3.08 -17.37
CA ALA A 66 -16.87 -1.91 -16.53
C ALA A 66 -17.05 -2.26 -15.06
N ASN A 67 -17.78 -3.34 -14.80
CA ASN A 67 -18.01 -3.84 -13.45
C ASN A 67 -16.72 -4.38 -12.83
N GLN A 68 -15.86 -5.06 -13.59
CA GLN A 68 -14.54 -5.49 -13.13
C GLN A 68 -13.64 -4.30 -12.80
N ALA A 69 -13.65 -3.26 -13.64
CA ALA A 69 -12.95 -2.00 -13.41
C ALA A 69 -13.41 -1.28 -12.14
N ALA A 70 -14.72 -1.16 -11.94
CA ALA A 70 -15.30 -0.53 -10.74
C ALA A 70 -14.94 -1.30 -9.47
N LYS A 71 -15.00 -2.64 -9.50
CA LYS A 71 -14.54 -3.50 -8.39
C LYS A 71 -13.07 -3.28 -8.08
N LEU A 72 -12.22 -3.23 -9.11
CA LEU A 72 -10.77 -3.02 -8.94
C LEU A 72 -10.46 -1.66 -8.29
N ARG A 73 -11.15 -0.59 -8.72
CA ARG A 73 -11.04 0.74 -8.09
C ARG A 73 -11.45 0.71 -6.61
N LYS A 74 -12.56 0.05 -6.29
CA LYS A 74 -13.04 -0.10 -4.91
C LYS A 74 -12.04 -0.85 -4.05
N THR A 75 -11.55 -2.01 -4.51
CA THR A 75 -10.56 -2.82 -3.77
C THR A 75 -9.26 -2.07 -3.55
N TYR A 76 -8.81 -1.27 -4.53
CA TYR A 76 -7.63 -0.41 -4.38
C TYR A 76 -7.84 0.68 -3.32
N ALA A 77 -8.98 1.39 -3.38
CA ALA A 77 -9.30 2.43 -2.41
C ALA A 77 -9.37 1.86 -0.98
N GLU A 78 -9.99 0.71 -0.80
CA GLU A 78 -10.06 0.02 0.50
C GLU A 78 -8.67 -0.43 0.99
N THR A 79 -7.85 -1.02 0.12
CA THR A 79 -6.50 -1.51 0.48
C THR A 79 -5.58 -0.35 0.84
N SER A 80 -5.54 0.70 0.01
CA SER A 80 -4.72 1.89 0.25
C SER A 80 -5.16 2.64 1.50
N SER A 81 -6.47 2.79 1.74
CA SER A 81 -7.00 3.44 2.94
C SER A 81 -6.61 2.68 4.22
N LYS A 82 -6.77 1.35 4.24
CA LYS A 82 -6.36 0.53 5.39
C LYS A 82 -4.87 0.61 5.64
N PHE A 83 -4.05 0.49 4.58
CA PHE A 83 -2.61 0.64 4.69
C PHE A 83 -2.23 1.99 5.29
N TYR A 84 -2.76 3.10 4.76
CA TYR A 84 -2.39 4.43 5.25
C TYR A 84 -2.87 4.68 6.68
N ALA A 85 -4.00 4.10 7.11
CA ALA A 85 -4.46 4.21 8.50
C ALA A 85 -3.48 3.52 9.47
N GLU A 86 -3.05 2.30 9.17
CA GLU A 86 -2.09 1.56 9.99
C GLU A 86 -0.68 2.17 9.90
N TYR A 87 -0.26 2.59 8.71
CA TYR A 87 0.99 3.29 8.46
C TYR A 87 1.10 4.58 9.27
N ASP A 88 0.09 5.46 9.18
CA ASP A 88 0.07 6.74 9.89
C ASP A 88 0.04 6.50 11.42
N GLY A 89 -0.68 5.47 11.87
CA GLY A 89 -0.72 5.03 13.27
C GLY A 89 0.65 4.56 13.78
N ASN A 90 1.28 3.62 13.07
CA ASN A 90 2.58 3.06 13.43
C ASN A 90 3.67 4.15 13.48
N MET A 91 3.72 5.04 12.48
CA MET A 91 4.68 6.14 12.47
C MET A 91 4.44 7.10 13.64
N LYS A 92 3.18 7.42 13.96
CA LYS A 92 2.84 8.29 15.10
C LYS A 92 3.24 7.65 16.44
N ASP A 93 2.93 6.38 16.63
CA ASP A 93 3.27 5.63 17.84
C ASP A 93 4.79 5.51 18.02
N LEU A 94 5.51 5.23 16.94
CA LEU A 94 6.97 5.17 16.95
C LEU A 94 7.59 6.51 17.34
N ARG A 95 7.13 7.62 16.75
CA ARG A 95 7.60 8.97 17.14
C ARG A 95 7.29 9.28 18.60
N LYS A 96 6.13 8.88 19.09
CA LYS A 96 5.76 9.08 20.51
C LYS A 96 6.71 8.32 21.43
N ALA A 97 6.99 7.05 21.14
CA ALA A 97 7.90 6.22 21.93
C ALA A 97 9.35 6.73 21.85
N ALA A 98 9.80 7.15 20.67
CA ALA A 98 11.10 7.78 20.48
C ALA A 98 11.24 9.03 21.36
N ARG A 99 10.28 9.95 21.29
CA ARG A 99 10.29 11.17 22.11
C ARG A 99 10.25 10.90 23.61
N ALA A 100 9.62 9.82 24.07
CA ALA A 100 9.66 9.43 25.48
C ALA A 100 11.11 9.12 25.93
N VAL A 101 11.83 8.33 25.14
CA VAL A 101 13.24 8.02 25.38
C VAL A 101 14.14 9.26 25.23
N GLU A 102 13.88 10.13 24.26
CA GLU A 102 14.65 11.38 24.09
C GLU A 102 14.50 12.33 25.29
N ASN A 103 13.31 12.36 25.90
CA ASN A 103 13.02 13.20 27.07
C ASN A 103 13.42 12.52 28.39
N THR A 104 13.95 11.30 28.35
CA THR A 104 14.44 10.60 29.53
C THR A 104 15.73 11.26 30.02
N ASP A 105 15.75 11.67 31.28
CA ASP A 105 16.99 12.09 31.94
C ASP A 105 17.76 10.84 32.37
N PHE A 106 18.88 10.56 31.69
CA PHE A 106 19.71 9.36 31.89
C PHE A 106 20.56 9.38 33.17
N LYS A 107 20.45 10.40 34.02
CA LYS A 107 21.16 10.50 35.31
C LYS A 107 20.62 9.51 36.36
N PHE A 108 20.91 8.23 36.15
CA PHE A 108 20.65 7.14 37.09
C PHE A 108 21.88 6.85 37.96
N SER A 109 21.64 6.16 39.07
CA SER A 109 22.64 5.88 40.08
C SER A 109 22.42 4.49 40.68
N ARG A 110 23.42 3.95 41.39
CA ARG A 110 23.29 2.63 42.02
C ARG A 110 22.17 2.55 43.06
N SER A 111 21.76 3.66 43.67
CA SER A 111 20.60 3.72 44.56
C SER A 111 19.27 3.48 43.87
N ASP A 112 19.23 3.51 42.53
CA ASP A 112 18.03 3.19 41.75
C ASP A 112 17.80 1.68 41.59
N ILE A 113 18.75 0.83 41.99
CA ILE A 113 18.58 -0.63 42.08
C ILE A 113 18.68 -1.08 43.53
N THR A 114 17.64 -1.77 43.98
CA THR A 114 17.64 -2.49 45.25
C THR A 114 17.64 -3.99 44.95
N THR A 115 18.61 -4.72 45.49
CA THR A 115 18.57 -6.20 45.44
C THR A 115 17.85 -6.69 46.68
N ASN A 116 16.72 -7.37 46.47
CA ASN A 116 15.92 -7.95 47.53
C ASN A 116 16.57 -9.23 48.07
N ALA A 117 16.13 -9.69 49.24
CA ALA A 117 16.67 -10.88 49.90
C ALA A 117 16.46 -12.19 49.10
N ASP A 118 15.49 -12.22 48.18
CA ASP A 118 15.21 -13.32 47.26
C ASP A 118 16.09 -13.29 45.99
N GLY A 119 17.01 -12.33 45.88
CA GLY A 119 17.85 -12.13 44.70
C GLY A 119 17.16 -11.39 43.55
N SER A 120 15.88 -11.00 43.69
CA SER A 120 15.19 -10.16 42.72
C SER A 120 15.69 -8.72 42.79
N ARG A 121 15.71 -8.03 41.64
CA ARG A 121 16.06 -6.61 41.56
C ARG A 121 14.79 -5.79 41.52
N SER A 122 14.68 -4.82 42.43
CA SER A 122 13.67 -3.77 42.38
C SER A 122 14.31 -2.49 41.87
N TYR A 123 13.55 -1.75 41.07
CA TYR A 123 13.99 -0.52 40.42
C TYR A 123 13.21 0.67 40.98
N SER A 124 13.87 1.83 41.06
CA SER A 124 13.18 3.10 41.31
C SER A 124 12.14 3.39 40.22
N ASP A 125 11.10 4.15 40.54
CA ASP A 125 10.03 4.45 39.57
C ASP A 125 10.56 5.16 38.32
N ARG A 126 11.60 5.98 38.50
CA ARG A 126 12.29 6.66 37.41
C ARG A 126 13.02 5.66 36.50
N LEU A 127 13.75 4.70 37.07
CA LEU A 127 14.45 3.67 36.29
C LEU A 127 13.47 2.73 35.60
N LYS A 128 12.38 2.32 36.27
CA LYS A 128 11.28 1.55 35.67
C LYS A 128 10.69 2.27 34.47
N SER A 129 10.41 3.56 34.60
CA SER A 129 9.84 4.36 33.52
C SER A 129 10.78 4.39 32.31
N ALA A 130 12.07 4.67 32.52
CA ALA A 130 13.05 4.67 31.43
C ALA A 130 13.22 3.32 30.74
N ILE A 131 13.25 2.23 31.52
CA ILE A 131 13.27 0.86 30.97
C ILE A 131 12.01 0.60 30.14
N SER A 132 10.84 1.02 30.63
CA SER A 132 9.56 0.91 29.92
C SER A 132 9.59 1.69 28.61
N ASP A 133 10.06 2.94 28.63
CA ASP A 133 10.12 3.79 27.44
C ASP A 133 11.04 3.17 26.37
N VAL A 134 12.18 2.60 26.76
CA VAL A 134 13.09 1.90 25.84
C VAL A 134 12.43 0.62 25.28
N LYS A 135 11.71 -0.14 26.11
CA LYS A 135 10.98 -1.33 25.65
C LYS A 135 9.86 -0.96 24.69
N ASP A 136 9.12 0.10 24.97
CA ASP A 136 8.05 0.61 24.12
C ASP A 136 8.62 1.10 22.79
N LEU A 137 9.73 1.83 22.79
CA LEU A 137 10.44 2.23 21.57
C LEU A 137 10.84 1.02 20.73
N VAL A 138 11.46 0.01 21.34
CA VAL A 138 11.86 -1.22 20.66
C VAL A 138 10.63 -1.97 20.10
N SER A 139 9.54 -2.05 20.86
CA SER A 139 8.29 -2.66 20.41
C SER A 139 7.72 -1.93 19.21
N LYS A 140 7.55 -0.61 19.29
CA LYS A 140 7.01 0.21 18.20
C LYS A 140 7.89 0.21 16.96
N TYR A 141 9.21 0.13 17.14
CA TYR A 141 10.15 0.00 16.03
C TYR A 141 9.95 -1.35 15.32
N ASN A 142 9.87 -2.44 16.08
CA ASN A 142 9.63 -3.77 15.53
C ASN A 142 8.24 -3.89 14.87
N GLU A 143 7.18 -3.36 15.49
CA GLU A 143 5.82 -3.33 14.94
C GLU A 143 5.80 -2.59 13.59
N THR A 144 6.46 -1.43 13.51
CA THR A 144 6.55 -0.65 12.27
C THR A 144 7.35 -1.40 11.19
N SER A 145 8.48 -2.00 11.57
CA SER A 145 9.31 -2.80 10.67
C SER A 145 8.56 -4.03 10.14
N ASP A 146 7.83 -4.74 11.01
CA ASP A 146 6.99 -5.87 10.65
C ASP A 146 5.89 -5.47 9.68
N PHE A 147 5.15 -4.41 9.99
CA PHE A 147 4.11 -3.86 9.13
C PHE A 147 4.64 -3.53 7.73
N LEU A 148 5.77 -2.83 7.63
CA LEU A 148 6.37 -2.48 6.34
C LEU A 148 6.82 -3.71 5.56
N ARG A 149 7.40 -4.70 6.26
CA ARG A 149 7.90 -5.94 5.67
C ARG A 149 6.76 -6.82 5.14
N GLU A 150 5.67 -6.93 5.89
CA GLU A 150 4.45 -7.66 5.49
C GLU A 150 3.78 -7.00 4.28
N ASN A 151 3.89 -5.67 4.15
CA ASN A 151 3.29 -4.89 3.08
C ASN A 151 4.25 -4.52 1.94
N LYS A 152 5.46 -5.10 1.90
CA LYS A 152 6.51 -4.81 0.90
C LYS A 152 6.04 -4.98 -0.56
N GLU A 153 4.99 -5.76 -0.79
CA GLU A 153 4.46 -6.01 -2.14
C GLU A 153 3.47 -4.93 -2.62
N LEU A 154 3.09 -3.98 -1.77
CA LEU A 154 2.20 -2.88 -2.14
C LEU A 154 2.90 -1.82 -3.01
N GLY A 155 4.21 -1.68 -2.92
CA GLY A 155 4.94 -0.75 -3.76
C GLY A 155 6.42 -0.63 -3.42
N LYS A 156 7.19 -0.08 -4.37
CA LYS A 156 8.63 0.17 -4.20
C LYS A 156 8.94 1.12 -3.05
N GLY A 157 8.04 2.05 -2.74
CA GLY A 157 8.18 2.95 -1.58
C GLY A 157 8.13 2.19 -0.26
N VAL A 158 7.21 1.23 -0.12
CA VAL A 158 7.14 0.35 1.07
C VAL A 158 8.39 -0.53 1.18
N GLN A 159 8.94 -1.01 0.06
CA GLN A 159 10.18 -1.79 0.05
C GLN A 159 11.39 -0.98 0.51
N ALA A 160 11.50 0.27 0.05
CA ALA A 160 12.57 1.17 0.46
C ALA A 160 12.50 1.44 1.96
N LEU A 161 11.31 1.76 2.49
CA LEU A 161 11.11 1.97 3.92
C LEU A 161 11.39 0.70 4.73
N SER A 162 10.92 -0.47 4.29
CA SER A 162 11.22 -1.73 4.97
C SER A 162 12.72 -2.02 5.05
N SER A 163 13.49 -1.63 4.03
CA SER A 163 14.95 -1.79 4.01
C SER A 163 15.62 -0.81 4.97
N GLU A 164 15.18 0.44 5.00
CA GLU A 164 15.68 1.49 5.91
C GLU A 164 15.46 1.10 7.38
N PHE A 165 14.28 0.56 7.72
CA PHE A 165 13.96 0.07 9.06
C PHE A 165 14.66 -1.26 9.43
N SER A 166 15.25 -1.97 8.46
CA SER A 166 16.03 -3.18 8.71
C SER A 166 17.52 -2.89 8.95
N ASP A 167 17.96 -1.63 8.74
CA ASP A 167 19.36 -1.22 8.87
C ASP A 167 19.78 -0.98 10.34
N THR A 168 19.20 -1.67 11.31
CA THR A 168 19.64 -1.58 12.71
C THR A 168 20.95 -2.32 12.97
N THR A 169 21.34 -3.20 12.05
CA THR A 169 22.48 -4.13 12.20
C THR A 169 23.82 -3.41 12.33
N TYR A 170 24.04 -2.25 11.67
CA TYR A 170 25.33 -1.54 11.77
C TYR A 170 25.63 -0.99 13.17
N MET A 171 24.61 -0.81 14.01
CA MET A 171 24.75 -0.36 15.41
C MET A 171 24.52 -1.48 16.42
N ALA A 172 24.43 -2.74 15.98
CA ALA A 172 24.21 -3.87 16.87
C ALA A 172 25.22 -3.93 18.03
N GLY A 173 26.49 -3.61 17.76
CA GLY A 173 27.53 -3.54 18.80
C GLY A 173 27.32 -2.43 19.82
N SER A 174 26.72 -1.29 19.42
CA SER A 174 26.37 -0.20 20.34
C SER A 174 25.12 -0.56 21.14
N TYR A 175 24.09 -1.10 20.50
CA TYR A 175 22.86 -1.54 21.15
C TYR A 175 23.10 -2.67 22.15
N ALA A 176 24.02 -3.59 21.84
CA ALA A 176 24.39 -4.68 22.76
C ALA A 176 24.96 -4.14 24.08
N LYS A 177 25.65 -2.99 24.07
CA LYS A 177 26.14 -2.33 25.29
C LYS A 177 25.03 -1.79 26.18
N MET A 178 23.82 -1.63 25.63
CA MET A 178 22.60 -1.22 26.34
C MET A 178 21.67 -2.41 26.60
N GLY A 179 22.15 -3.65 26.48
CA GLY A 179 21.30 -4.83 26.65
C GLY A 179 20.29 -5.04 25.52
N ILE A 180 20.45 -4.38 24.37
CA ILE A 180 19.58 -4.52 23.20
C ILE A 180 20.29 -5.38 22.16
N SER A 181 19.75 -6.56 21.90
CA SER A 181 20.24 -7.45 20.83
C SER A 181 19.51 -7.18 19.52
N VAL A 182 20.21 -7.38 18.41
CA VAL A 182 19.68 -7.21 17.04
C VAL A 182 19.71 -8.57 16.33
N ASP A 183 18.58 -8.96 15.76
CA ASP A 183 18.50 -10.13 14.89
C ASP A 183 19.13 -9.80 13.52
N GLY A 184 20.20 -10.48 13.15
CA GLY A 184 20.97 -10.17 11.94
C GLY A 184 20.25 -10.47 10.62
N ALA A 185 19.15 -11.24 10.63
CA ALA A 185 18.37 -11.57 9.43
C ALA A 185 17.22 -10.59 9.21
N THR A 186 16.66 -10.04 10.29
CA THR A 186 15.43 -9.25 10.26
C THR A 186 15.59 -7.81 10.77
N GLY A 187 16.72 -7.47 11.38
CA GLY A 187 16.94 -6.17 12.03
C GLY A 187 16.12 -5.99 13.33
N LYS A 188 15.45 -7.04 13.81
CA LYS A 188 14.58 -6.93 14.99
C LYS A 188 15.38 -6.71 16.27
N LEU A 189 14.87 -5.83 17.11
CA LEU A 189 15.48 -5.47 18.38
C LEU A 189 14.86 -6.29 19.52
N ARG A 190 15.67 -6.74 20.49
CA ARG A 190 15.17 -7.39 21.72
C ARG A 190 15.90 -6.83 22.93
N VAL A 191 15.15 -6.42 23.94
CA VAL A 191 15.68 -5.83 25.17
C VAL A 191 15.88 -6.92 26.23
N ASN A 192 17.06 -6.95 26.84
CA ASN A 192 17.32 -7.62 28.11
C ASN A 192 17.24 -6.57 29.22
N GLU A 193 16.20 -6.66 30.03
CA GLU A 193 15.88 -5.67 31.06
C GLU A 193 16.99 -5.50 32.11
N ASN A 194 17.58 -6.61 32.56
CA ASN A 194 18.64 -6.57 33.58
C ASN A 194 19.91 -5.90 33.04
N LEU A 195 20.31 -6.26 31.82
CA LEU A 195 21.49 -5.65 31.17
C LEU A 195 21.25 -4.18 30.82
N LEU A 196 20.02 -3.82 30.43
CA LEU A 196 19.64 -2.44 30.19
C LEU A 196 19.70 -1.63 31.49
N ALA A 197 19.12 -2.14 32.58
CA ALA A 197 19.15 -1.48 33.89
C ALA A 197 20.59 -1.22 34.37
N ASP A 198 21.46 -2.23 34.25
CA ASP A 198 22.88 -2.11 34.61
C ASP A 198 23.58 -1.05 33.73
N ALA A 199 23.35 -1.08 32.41
CA ALA A 199 23.95 -0.12 31.48
C ALA A 199 23.50 1.34 31.72
N LEU A 200 22.23 1.53 32.05
CA LEU A 200 21.65 2.86 32.37
C LEU A 200 22.32 3.50 33.59
N ILE A 201 22.76 2.69 34.56
CA ILE A 201 23.41 3.14 35.79
C ILE A 201 24.92 3.28 35.62
N ASP A 202 25.56 2.29 34.98
CA ASP A 202 27.02 2.25 34.88
C ASP A 202 27.57 3.35 33.96
N SER A 203 26.80 3.81 32.99
CA SER A 203 27.24 4.88 32.08
C SER A 203 26.07 5.71 31.52
N PRO A 204 25.57 6.72 32.28
CA PRO A 204 24.56 7.67 31.83
C PRO A 204 24.86 8.32 30.47
N ALA A 205 26.07 8.84 30.30
CA ALA A 205 26.47 9.51 29.05
C ALA A 205 26.50 8.56 27.84
N ARG A 206 26.86 7.29 28.06
CA ARG A 206 26.82 6.26 27.01
C ARG A 206 25.38 5.90 26.67
N SER A 207 24.53 5.80 27.69
CA SER A 207 23.11 5.52 27.53
C SER A 207 22.42 6.61 26.70
N GLU A 208 22.67 7.88 27.02
CA GLU A 208 22.16 9.00 26.25
C GLU A 208 22.66 8.99 24.80
N ALA A 209 23.96 8.74 24.58
CA ALA A 209 24.53 8.68 23.24
C ALA A 209 23.96 7.54 22.38
N ILE A 210 23.65 6.38 22.97
CA ILE A 210 23.18 5.19 22.23
C ILE A 210 21.66 5.15 22.11
N LEU A 211 20.92 5.58 23.13
CA LEU A 211 19.46 5.48 23.19
C LEU A 211 18.75 6.80 22.93
N GLY A 212 19.32 7.92 23.35
CA GLY A 212 18.69 9.23 23.28
C GLY A 212 18.66 9.85 21.88
N ARG A 213 18.65 11.19 21.83
CA ARG A 213 18.46 11.97 20.59
C ARG A 213 19.51 11.72 19.50
N GLY A 214 20.76 11.43 19.88
CA GLY A 214 21.81 11.05 18.92
C GLY A 214 21.82 9.56 18.57
N GLY A 215 20.96 8.77 19.20
CA GLY A 215 21.02 7.33 19.25
C GLY A 215 19.86 6.63 18.53
N LEU A 216 19.30 5.60 19.17
CA LEU A 216 18.16 4.84 18.67
C LEU A 216 16.91 5.71 18.55
N ALA A 217 16.58 6.50 19.58
CA ALA A 217 15.36 7.28 19.59
C ALA A 217 15.34 8.36 18.51
N GLY A 218 16.40 9.15 18.37
CA GLY A 218 16.46 10.16 17.32
C GLY A 218 16.40 9.56 15.91
N ARG A 219 17.05 8.42 15.68
CA ARG A 219 16.91 7.71 14.39
C ARG A 219 15.50 7.21 14.14
N ALA A 220 14.84 6.65 15.16
CA ALA A 220 13.45 6.22 15.04
C ALA A 220 12.51 7.40 14.71
N ASP A 221 12.69 8.56 15.35
CA ASP A 221 11.92 9.77 15.03
C ASP A 221 12.22 10.25 13.60
N HIS A 222 13.50 10.30 13.20
CA HIS A 222 13.90 10.70 11.85
C HIS A 222 13.36 9.77 10.76
N HIS A 223 13.43 8.44 10.95
CA HIS A 223 12.86 7.49 9.99
C HIS A 223 11.35 7.66 9.89
N ALA A 224 10.65 7.78 11.01
CA ALA A 224 9.20 7.98 11.01
C ALA A 224 8.79 9.33 10.39
N GLU A 225 9.58 10.39 10.61
CA GLU A 225 9.37 11.69 10.01
C GLU A 225 9.63 11.68 8.50
N ALA A 226 10.75 11.10 8.05
CA ALA A 226 11.05 10.91 6.63
C ALA A 226 9.94 10.11 5.94
N ALA A 227 9.48 9.04 6.58
CA ALA A 227 8.37 8.22 6.12
C ALA A 227 7.06 9.03 6.01
N GLN A 228 6.79 9.95 6.93
CA GLN A 228 5.64 10.86 6.85
C GLN A 228 5.78 11.86 5.69
N PHE A 229 6.97 12.39 5.42
CA PHE A 229 7.21 13.25 4.26
C PHE A 229 7.05 12.51 2.94
N SER A 230 7.52 11.26 2.86
CA SER A 230 7.38 10.42 1.67
C SER A 230 6.00 9.76 1.56
N ARG A 231 5.07 9.99 2.50
CA ARG A 231 3.75 9.33 2.57
C ARG A 231 3.03 9.27 1.23
N ARG A 232 3.11 10.34 0.42
CA ARG A 232 2.42 10.42 -0.89
C ARG A 232 3.00 9.51 -1.97
N SER A 233 4.23 9.02 -1.81
CA SER A 233 4.93 8.17 -2.78
C SER A 233 5.18 6.74 -2.28
N VAL A 234 4.75 6.41 -1.06
CA VAL A 234 4.93 5.08 -0.45
C VAL A 234 4.22 4.00 -1.27
N ILE A 235 2.95 4.26 -1.58
CA ILE A 235 2.14 3.47 -2.50
C ILE A 235 1.89 4.32 -3.75
N PRO A 236 1.97 3.75 -4.98
CA PRO A 236 1.59 4.46 -6.20
C PRO A 236 0.19 5.09 -6.10
N THR A 237 -0.11 6.08 -6.94
CA THR A 237 -1.50 6.55 -7.03
C THR A 237 -2.37 5.52 -7.74
N MET A 238 -3.70 5.56 -7.55
CA MET A 238 -4.63 4.72 -8.31
C MET A 238 -4.41 4.87 -9.83
N GLU A 239 -4.11 6.08 -10.28
CA GLU A 239 -3.85 6.37 -11.69
C GLU A 239 -2.51 5.77 -12.17
N GLN A 240 -1.47 5.76 -11.33
CA GLN A 240 -0.20 5.10 -11.63
C GLN A 240 -0.31 3.56 -11.57
N ALA A 241 -1.11 3.03 -10.64
CA ALA A 241 -1.27 1.59 -10.43
C ALA A 241 -2.26 0.95 -11.39
N ILE A 242 -3.34 1.63 -11.74
CA ILE A 242 -4.46 1.07 -12.52
C ILE A 242 -4.62 1.77 -13.88
N GLY A 243 -3.95 2.92 -14.08
CA GLY A 243 -3.85 3.60 -15.37
C GLY A 243 -5.08 4.41 -15.76
N GLY A 244 -4.85 5.45 -16.57
CA GLY A 244 -5.88 6.12 -17.39
C GLY A 244 -6.62 5.18 -18.37
N GLN A 245 -6.20 3.92 -18.46
CA GLN A 245 -6.86 2.82 -19.17
C GLN A 245 -8.29 2.55 -18.68
N LEU A 246 -8.55 2.73 -17.37
CA LEU A 246 -9.92 2.72 -16.84
C LEU A 246 -10.70 4.00 -17.13
N SER A 247 -10.00 5.13 -17.34
CA SER A 247 -10.63 6.39 -17.76
C SER A 247 -11.18 6.25 -19.18
N TYR A 248 -10.50 5.51 -20.06
CA TYR A 248 -11.00 5.15 -21.40
C TYR A 248 -12.25 4.27 -21.34
N ALA A 249 -12.24 3.21 -20.51
CA ALA A 249 -13.42 2.37 -20.29
C ALA A 249 -14.60 3.16 -19.70
N SER A 250 -14.36 4.03 -18.69
CA SER A 250 -15.44 4.87 -18.15
C SER A 250 -15.89 5.98 -19.10
N ASN A 251 -15.03 6.51 -19.96
CA ASN A 251 -15.41 7.50 -20.99
C ASN A 251 -16.25 6.89 -22.13
N ILE A 252 -16.06 5.59 -22.43
CA ILE A 252 -16.93 4.82 -23.33
C ILE A 252 -18.34 4.63 -22.72
N LEU A 253 -18.47 4.62 -21.39
CA LEU A 253 -19.74 4.40 -20.69
C LEU A 253 -20.45 5.69 -20.25
N ASN A 254 -19.69 6.74 -19.91
CA ASN A 254 -20.20 7.99 -19.31
C ASN A 254 -20.53 9.11 -20.33
N GLY A 255 -20.54 8.85 -21.64
CA GLY A 255 -21.30 9.71 -22.55
C GLY A 255 -20.55 10.58 -23.56
N ARG A 256 -19.52 10.04 -24.24
CA ARG A 256 -19.09 10.57 -25.56
C ARG A 256 -19.30 9.62 -26.75
N SER A 257 -19.68 8.37 -26.49
CA SER A 257 -20.11 7.38 -27.49
C SER A 257 -21.64 7.22 -27.57
N LEU A 258 -22.40 7.82 -26.64
CA LEU A 258 -23.87 7.90 -26.69
C LEU A 258 -24.43 8.64 -27.92
N PRO A 259 -23.75 9.59 -28.60
CA PRO A 259 -24.25 10.11 -29.88
C PRO A 259 -24.29 9.03 -30.96
N THR A 260 -23.44 8.01 -30.87
CA THR A 260 -23.49 6.84 -31.75
C THR A 260 -24.66 5.92 -31.36
N MET A 261 -24.99 5.75 -30.08
CA MET A 261 -26.17 4.98 -29.64
C MET A 261 -27.51 5.72 -29.86
N SER A 262 -27.53 7.06 -29.81
CA SER A 262 -28.71 7.86 -30.16
C SER A 262 -28.98 7.88 -31.67
N ARG A 263 -27.96 7.64 -32.51
CA ARG A 263 -28.15 7.34 -33.93
C ARG A 263 -28.80 5.96 -34.16
N TYR A 264 -28.56 4.97 -33.29
CA TYR A 264 -29.27 3.68 -33.33
C TYR A 264 -30.75 3.80 -32.94
N SER A 265 -31.08 4.64 -31.96
CA SER A 265 -32.48 4.92 -31.56
C SER A 265 -33.24 5.75 -32.61
N ASN A 266 -32.60 6.76 -33.21
CA ASN A 266 -33.24 7.57 -34.26
C ASN A 266 -33.39 6.84 -35.60
N MET A 267 -32.55 5.85 -35.91
CA MET A 267 -32.79 4.97 -37.07
C MET A 267 -33.99 4.03 -36.87
N LEU A 268 -34.27 3.59 -35.65
CA LEU A 268 -35.45 2.76 -35.35
C LEU A 268 -36.76 3.56 -35.41
N ASN A 269 -36.71 4.86 -35.10
CA ASN A 269 -37.89 5.74 -35.20
C ASN A 269 -38.17 6.27 -36.61
N LEU A 270 -37.15 6.37 -37.49
CA LEU A 270 -37.34 6.82 -38.88
C LEU A 270 -37.95 5.74 -39.80
N PHE A 271 -37.96 4.47 -39.38
CA PHE A 271 -38.67 3.40 -40.10
C PHE A 271 -40.06 3.07 -39.51
N SER A 272 -40.51 3.84 -38.51
CA SER A 272 -41.86 3.73 -37.93
C SER A 272 -42.88 4.72 -38.55
N ILE A 273 -42.50 5.53 -39.54
CA ILE A 273 -43.41 6.51 -40.21
C ILE A 273 -43.74 6.11 -41.67
N TYR A 274 -43.67 4.83 -42.02
CA TYR A 274 -44.36 4.31 -43.21
C TYR A 274 -44.99 2.95 -42.89
N VAL A 275 -46.15 3.02 -42.23
CA VAL A 275 -47.28 2.11 -42.47
C VAL A 275 -48.31 2.91 -43.24
#